data_AF-A0A7V2Z236-F1
#
_entry.id   AF-A0A7V2Z236-F1
#
_cell.length_a   1.000
_cell.length_b   1.000
_cell.length_c   1.000
_cell.angle_alpha   90.00
_cell.angle_beta   90.00
_cell.angle_gamma   90.00
#
_symmetry.space_group_name_H-M   'P 1'
#
loop_
_entity.id
_entity.type
_entity.pdbx_description
1 polymer ?
#
loop_
_entity_poly.entity_id
_entity_poly.type
_entity_poly.pdbx_seq_one_letter_code
_entity_poly.pdbx_strand_id
1 'polypeptide(L)'
;MGPGQAQVDWGEASVIVDDQVVTGQMFVMTLPHSDGRFVAAYPRATLEFFLEGHRRAFEFFGGVPRRIVYDNLKSAVTKVLGGRARALNETFEAFVQRHLYAAAFCNVGAGHEKGHVENGVGWARRNLFVPTPRTPRMGLRAGLIERALCHR
;
A
#
# COMPACT_ATOMS: atom_id res chain seq x y z
N MET A 1 -15.95 0.14 5.39
CA MET A 1 -15.68 -1.07 4.58
C MET A 1 -16.14 -2.30 5.34
N GLY A 2 -16.51 -3.38 4.65
CA GLY A 2 -16.94 -4.66 5.26
C GLY A 2 -15.82 -5.71 5.35
N PRO A 3 -16.11 -6.91 5.92
CA PRO A 3 -15.16 -8.03 5.98
C PRO A 3 -14.58 -8.39 4.60
N GLY A 4 -13.29 -8.74 4.56
CA GLY A 4 -12.61 -9.13 3.32
C GLY A 4 -12.34 -7.98 2.33
N GLN A 5 -12.52 -6.73 2.75
CA GLN A 5 -12.15 -5.54 1.98
C GLN A 5 -10.85 -4.95 2.53
N ALA A 6 -9.97 -4.56 1.61
CA ALA A 6 -8.73 -3.86 1.93
C ALA A 6 -8.68 -2.49 1.24
N GLN A 7 -7.87 -1.60 1.80
CA GLN A 7 -7.45 -0.37 1.15
C GLN A 7 -5.93 -0.40 0.99
N VAL A 8 -5.44 0.05 -0.17
CA VAL A 8 -4.02 0.22 -0.40
C VAL A 8 -3.74 1.67 -0.78
N ASP A 9 -2.70 2.23 -0.17
CA ASP A 9 -2.21 3.57 -0.48
C ASP A 9 -0.68 3.62 -0.48
N TRP A 10 -0.14 4.62 -1.17
CA TRP A 10 1.25 5.03 -1.04
C TRP A 10 1.34 6.20 -0.06
N GLY A 11 2.37 6.16 0.77
CA GLY A 11 2.77 7.27 1.61
C GLY A 11 4.24 7.54 1.49
N GLU A 12 4.70 8.67 2.00
CA GLU A 12 6.14 8.95 2.12
C GLU A 12 6.57 8.86 3.58
N ALA A 13 7.78 8.39 3.87
CA ALA A 13 8.36 8.55 5.20
C ALA A 13 9.87 8.70 5.13
N SER A 14 10.43 9.40 6.10
CA SER A 14 11.87 9.44 6.31
C SER A 14 12.36 8.06 6.74
N VAL A 15 13.44 7.62 6.10
CA VAL A 15 14.20 6.43 6.47
C VAL A 15 15.68 6.80 6.45
N ILE A 16 16.48 6.23 7.34
CA ILE A 16 17.92 6.46 7.36
C ILE A 16 18.59 5.32 6.59
N VAL A 17 19.24 5.66 5.48
CA VAL A 17 19.95 4.73 4.60
C VAL A 17 21.42 5.08 4.60
N ASP A 18 22.29 4.16 5.04
CA ASP A 18 23.73 4.40 5.15
C ASP A 18 24.03 5.75 5.85
N ASP A 19 23.36 5.98 6.98
CA ASP A 19 23.41 7.20 7.80
C ASP A 19 22.91 8.50 7.15
N GLN A 20 22.31 8.42 5.96
CA GLN A 20 21.66 9.54 5.28
C GLN A 20 20.14 9.46 5.43
N VAL A 21 19.51 10.58 5.79
CA VAL A 21 18.05 10.66 5.77
C VAL A 21 17.58 10.75 4.32
N VAL A 22 16.75 9.78 3.90
CA VAL A 22 16.12 9.77 2.58
C VAL A 22 14.61 9.60 2.71
N THR A 23 13.87 10.09 1.72
CA THR A 23 12.43 9.87 1.63
C THR A 23 12.15 8.54 0.95
N GLY A 24 11.67 7.57 1.73
CA GLY A 24 11.15 6.30 1.24
C GLY A 24 9.67 6.39 0.87
N GLN A 25 9.24 5.49 0.01
CA GLN A 25 7.85 5.30 -0.40
C GLN A 25 7.27 4.11 0.38
N MET A 26 6.29 4.37 1.22
CA MET A 26 5.60 3.38 2.05
C MET A 26 4.40 2.80 1.30
N PHE A 27 4.44 1.51 1.05
CA PHE A 27 3.26 0.74 0.72
C PHE A 27 2.48 0.47 2.00
N VAL A 28 1.19 0.79 2.02
CA VAL A 28 0.31 0.52 3.17
C VAL A 28 -0.92 -0.23 2.67
N MET A 29 -1.16 -1.43 3.20
CA MET A 29 -2.42 -2.16 3.05
C MET A 29 -3.13 -2.22 4.41
N THR A 30 -4.39 -1.79 4.44
CA THR A 30 -5.24 -1.86 5.64
C THR A 30 -6.45 -2.74 5.39
N LEU A 31 -6.88 -3.46 6.43
CA LEU A 31 -8.13 -4.22 6.52
C LEU A 31 -9.04 -3.50 7.52
N PRO A 32 -9.84 -2.50 7.09
CA PRO A 32 -10.53 -1.61 8.03
C PRO A 32 -11.53 -2.31 8.96
N HIS A 33 -12.01 -3.49 8.59
CA HIS A 33 -12.94 -4.26 9.42
C HIS A 33 -12.26 -4.95 10.62
N SER A 34 -10.99 -5.34 10.48
CA SER A 34 -10.25 -6.12 11.49
C SER A 34 -9.05 -5.37 12.07
N ASP A 35 -8.92 -4.07 11.77
CA ASP A 35 -7.77 -3.24 12.12
C ASP A 35 -6.40 -3.78 11.67
N GLY A 36 -6.40 -4.73 10.73
CA GLY A 36 -5.19 -5.33 10.17
C GLY A 36 -4.44 -4.30 9.33
N ARG A 37 -3.13 -4.17 9.54
CA ARG A 37 -2.29 -3.24 8.76
C ARG A 37 -0.98 -3.92 8.37
N PHE A 38 -0.61 -3.81 7.10
CA PHE A 38 0.69 -4.18 6.57
C PHE A 38 1.36 -2.93 5.99
N VAL A 39 2.62 -2.72 6.33
CA VAL A 39 3.41 -1.59 5.84
C VAL A 39 4.76 -2.11 5.36
N ALA A 40 5.25 -1.57 4.24
CA ALA A 40 6.60 -1.81 3.74
C ALA A 40 7.17 -0.54 3.12
N ALA A 41 8.45 -0.24 3.35
CA ALA A 41 9.14 0.93 2.78
C ALA A 41 10.04 0.55 1.60
N TYR A 42 9.88 1.23 0.48
CA TYR A 42 10.63 1.04 -0.76
C TYR A 42 11.35 2.32 -1.16
N PRO A 43 12.40 2.27 -2.00
CA PRO A 43 13.09 3.47 -2.44
C PRO A 43 12.24 4.33 -3.39
N ARG A 44 11.27 3.73 -4.11
CA ARG A 44 10.45 4.38 -5.14
C ARG A 44 9.08 3.71 -5.23
N ALA A 45 8.07 4.43 -5.69
CA ALA A 45 6.72 3.91 -5.92
C ALA A 45 6.58 3.39 -7.37
N THR A 46 7.32 2.33 -7.70
CA THR A 46 7.24 1.67 -9.02
C THR A 46 6.18 0.57 -9.02
N LEU A 47 5.78 0.11 -10.20
CA LEU A 47 4.87 -1.04 -10.32
C LEU A 47 5.47 -2.31 -9.69
N GLU A 48 6.76 -2.57 -9.90
CA GLU A 48 7.48 -3.70 -9.30
C GLU A 48 7.32 -3.73 -7.76
N PHE A 49 7.64 -2.63 -7.08
CA PHE A 49 7.49 -2.54 -5.63
C PHE A 49 6.03 -2.57 -5.18
N PHE A 50 5.11 -2.12 -6.03
CA PHE A 50 3.69 -2.19 -5.75
C PHE A 50 3.17 -3.64 -5.75
N LEU A 51 3.58 -4.44 -6.72
CA LEU A 51 3.24 -5.86 -6.78
C LEU A 51 3.89 -6.66 -5.65
N GLU A 52 5.16 -6.37 -5.36
CA GLU A 52 5.87 -6.99 -4.22
C GLU A 52 5.21 -6.64 -2.88
N GLY A 53 4.78 -5.38 -2.71
CA GLY A 53 3.99 -4.96 -1.55
C GLY A 53 2.70 -5.77 -1.37
N HIS A 54 1.97 -6.07 -2.45
CA HIS A 54 0.79 -6.93 -2.39
C HIS A 54 1.16 -8.37 -2.02
N ARG A 55 2.17 -8.94 -2.68
CA ARG A 55 2.61 -10.32 -2.42
C ARG A 55 2.94 -10.52 -0.95
N ARG A 56 3.73 -9.62 -0.36
CA ARG A 56 4.11 -9.66 1.06
C ARG A 56 2.94 -9.40 1.98
N ALA A 57 2.04 -8.48 1.64
CA ALA A 57 0.84 -8.25 2.43
C ALA A 57 -0.07 -9.49 2.46
N PHE A 58 -0.25 -10.17 1.32
CA PHE A 58 -1.07 -11.39 1.25
C PHE A 58 -0.46 -12.53 2.05
N GLU A 59 0.85 -12.70 1.97
CA GLU A 59 1.60 -13.66 2.79
C GLU A 59 1.45 -13.34 4.27
N PHE A 60 1.61 -12.06 4.65
CA PHE A 60 1.44 -11.59 6.02
C PHE A 60 0.02 -11.84 6.57
N PHE A 61 -1.01 -11.54 5.79
CA PHE A 61 -2.41 -11.76 6.20
C PHE A 61 -2.83 -13.23 6.09
N GLY A 62 -1.99 -14.12 5.55
CA GLY A 62 -2.33 -15.51 5.30
C GLY A 62 -3.42 -15.70 4.24
N GLY A 63 -3.65 -14.71 3.37
CA GLY A 63 -4.72 -14.73 2.40
C GLY A 63 -4.85 -13.46 1.57
N VAL A 64 -5.69 -13.52 0.54
CA VAL A 64 -5.96 -12.40 -0.37
C VAL A 64 -7.32 -11.77 -0.02
N PRO A 65 -7.40 -10.44 0.19
CA PRO A 65 -8.67 -9.75 0.35
C PRO A 65 -9.54 -9.92 -0.90
N ARG A 66 -10.86 -10.08 -0.73
CA ARG A 66 -11.79 -10.24 -1.86
C ARG A 66 -11.90 -8.99 -2.73
N ARG A 67 -11.70 -7.82 -2.12
CA ARG A 67 -11.74 -6.53 -2.81
C ARG A 67 -10.69 -5.59 -2.24
N ILE A 68 -9.94 -4.93 -3.12
CA ILE A 68 -8.94 -3.93 -2.74
C ILE A 68 -9.29 -2.60 -3.39
N VAL A 69 -9.37 -1.55 -2.57
CA VAL A 69 -9.65 -0.18 -3.00
C VAL A 69 -8.35 0.62 -3.08
N TYR A 70 -8.15 1.31 -4.19
CA TYR A 70 -6.98 2.14 -4.48
C TYR A 70 -7.39 3.60 -4.70
N ASP A 71 -6.64 4.53 -4.12
CA ASP A 71 -7.05 5.93 -4.10
C ASP A 71 -6.40 6.79 -5.20
N ASN A 72 -5.12 6.57 -5.55
CA ASN A 72 -4.49 7.24 -6.70
C ASN A 72 -3.29 6.45 -7.25
N LEU A 73 -3.59 5.42 -8.03
CA LEU A 73 -2.60 4.45 -8.43
C LEU A 73 -1.95 4.74 -9.79
N LYS A 74 -1.26 5.88 -9.91
CA LYS A 74 -0.54 6.25 -11.15
C LYS A 74 0.44 5.16 -11.62
N SER A 75 1.00 4.37 -10.70
CA SER A 75 1.95 3.30 -11.03
C SER A 75 1.31 2.07 -11.69
N ALA A 76 0.01 1.81 -11.48
CA ALA A 76 -0.67 0.64 -12.04
C ALA A 76 -1.85 0.98 -12.96
N VAL A 77 -2.11 2.28 -13.18
CA VAL A 77 -3.08 2.80 -14.13
C VAL A 77 -2.33 3.37 -15.33
N THR A 78 -2.57 2.81 -16.52
CA THR A 78 -2.03 3.32 -17.79
C THR A 78 -2.85 4.48 -18.33
N LYS A 79 -4.17 4.46 -18.13
CA LYS A 79 -5.07 5.54 -18.56
C LYS A 79 -6.29 5.67 -17.64
N VAL A 80 -6.68 6.92 -17.37
CA VAL A 80 -7.93 7.25 -16.69
C VAL A 80 -9.04 7.37 -17.75
N LEU A 81 -10.08 6.55 -17.65
CA LEU A 81 -11.16 6.48 -18.65
C LEU A 81 -12.43 7.28 -18.27
N GLY A 82 -12.44 7.92 -17.08
CA GLY A 82 -13.59 8.65 -16.52
C GLY A 82 -14.22 7.94 -15.32
N GLY A 83 -14.79 8.71 -14.38
CA GLY A 83 -15.39 8.15 -13.14
C GLY A 83 -14.42 7.25 -12.36
N ARG A 84 -14.85 6.03 -12.01
CA ARG A 84 -14.02 4.98 -11.37
C ARG A 84 -13.32 4.04 -12.36
N ALA A 85 -13.57 4.18 -13.67
CA ALA A 85 -13.03 3.29 -14.69
C ALA A 85 -11.56 3.62 -15.01
N ARG A 86 -10.70 2.61 -15.04
CA ARG A 86 -9.26 2.73 -15.29
C ARG A 86 -8.82 1.67 -16.28
N ALA A 87 -7.97 2.03 -17.23
CA ALA A 87 -7.16 1.06 -17.96
C ALA A 87 -5.96 0.71 -17.06
N LEU A 88 -5.82 -0.57 -16.77
CA LEU A 88 -4.75 -1.06 -15.91
C LEU A 88 -3.48 -1.27 -16.76
N ASN A 89 -2.34 -1.28 -16.08
CA ASN A 89 -1.15 -1.88 -16.65
C ASN A 89 -1.38 -3.39 -16.81
N GLU A 90 -1.01 -3.98 -17.94
CA GLU A 90 -1.22 -5.41 -18.24
C GLU A 90 -0.61 -6.33 -17.16
N THR A 91 0.54 -5.95 -16.61
CA THR A 91 1.18 -6.71 -15.52
C THR A 91 0.35 -6.65 -14.24
N PHE A 92 -0.26 -5.51 -13.95
CA PHE A 92 -1.14 -5.37 -12.79
C PHE A 92 -2.46 -6.12 -13.01
N GLU A 93 -3.03 -6.08 -14.22
CA GLU A 93 -4.22 -6.86 -14.55
C GLU A 93 -3.98 -8.37 -14.42
N ALA A 94 -2.86 -8.87 -14.97
CA ALA A 94 -2.46 -10.27 -14.81
C ALA A 94 -2.25 -10.64 -13.33
N PHE A 95 -1.70 -9.73 -12.53
CA PHE A 95 -1.57 -9.93 -11.09
C PHE A 95 -2.93 -10.03 -10.39
N VAL A 96 -3.86 -9.13 -10.70
CA VAL A 96 -5.24 -9.15 -10.16
C VAL A 96 -5.93 -10.48 -10.52
N GLN A 97 -5.81 -10.93 -11.77
CA GLN A 97 -6.40 -12.19 -12.24
C GLN A 97 -5.75 -13.41 -11.55
N ARG A 98 -4.43 -13.42 -11.37
CA ARG A 98 -3.72 -14.49 -10.67
C ARG A 98 -4.16 -14.63 -9.21
N HIS A 99 -4.39 -13.50 -8.54
CA HIS A 99 -4.74 -13.47 -7.12
C HIS A 99 -6.25 -13.43 -6.86
N LEU A 100 -7.08 -13.38 -7.91
CA LEU A 100 -8.54 -13.51 -7.86
C LEU A 100 -9.24 -12.53 -6.91
N TYR A 101 -8.85 -11.26 -6.93
CA TYR A 101 -9.51 -10.20 -6.16
C TYR A 101 -10.12 -9.12 -7.05
N ALA A 102 -11.11 -8.39 -6.53
CA ALA A 102 -11.69 -7.25 -7.21
C ALA A 102 -10.88 -5.96 -6.94
N ALA A 103 -10.27 -5.38 -7.97
CA ALA A 103 -9.63 -4.07 -7.90
C ALA A 103 -10.67 -2.94 -8.08
N ALA A 104 -10.75 -2.02 -7.13
CA ALA A 104 -11.63 -0.85 -7.18
C ALA A 104 -10.84 0.44 -7.01
N PHE A 105 -11.26 1.52 -7.68
CA PHE A 105 -10.57 2.81 -7.65
C PHE A 105 -11.48 3.93 -7.18
N CYS A 106 -10.94 4.82 -6.35
CA CYS A 106 -11.62 6.04 -5.94
C CYS A 106 -11.78 7.00 -7.13
N ASN A 107 -12.79 7.88 -7.04
CA ASN A 107 -12.95 8.97 -7.99
C ASN A 107 -11.87 10.04 -7.78
N VAL A 108 -11.33 10.57 -8.87
CA VAL A 108 -10.38 11.70 -8.81
C VAL A 108 -11.11 12.90 -8.21
N GLY A 109 -10.58 13.46 -7.11
CA GLY A 109 -11.16 14.63 -6.44
C GLY A 109 -12.21 14.34 -5.36
N ALA A 110 -12.50 13.07 -5.05
CA ALA A 110 -13.48 12.71 -4.01
C ALA A 110 -12.87 12.69 -2.59
N GLY A 111 -12.33 13.82 -2.12
CA GLY A 111 -11.77 13.95 -0.77
C GLY A 111 -12.78 13.66 0.36
N HIS A 112 -14.09 13.80 0.08
CA HIS A 112 -15.17 13.51 1.04
C HIS A 112 -15.39 12.01 1.30
N GLU A 113 -14.95 11.10 0.43
CA GLU A 113 -15.00 9.64 0.70
C GLU A 113 -13.89 9.20 1.68
N LYS A 114 -12.95 10.10 2.05
CA LYS A 114 -11.81 9.84 2.95
C LYS A 114 -12.02 10.23 4.41
N GLY A 115 -13.20 10.74 4.78
CA GLY A 115 -13.41 11.43 6.07
C GLY A 115 -13.43 10.56 7.33
N HIS A 116 -13.61 9.24 7.22
CA HIS A 116 -13.76 8.36 8.39
C HIS A 116 -12.66 7.31 8.55
N VAL A 117 -11.73 7.22 7.59
CA VAL A 117 -10.61 6.28 7.64
C VAL A 117 -9.37 7.09 7.95
N GLU A 118 -9.05 7.18 9.25
CA GLU A 118 -7.77 7.69 9.71
C GLU A 118 -6.65 7.10 8.85
N ASN A 119 -5.99 7.98 8.10
CA ASN A 119 -5.10 7.62 7.01
C ASN A 119 -4.07 6.59 7.49
N GLY A 120 -4.11 5.37 6.96
CA GLY A 120 -3.19 4.29 7.32
C GLY A 120 -1.72 4.71 7.18
N VAL A 121 -1.42 5.62 6.25
CA VAL A 121 -0.12 6.27 6.09
C VAL A 121 0.22 7.13 7.31
N GLY A 122 -0.71 7.95 7.78
CA GLY A 122 -0.53 8.80 8.96
C GLY A 122 -0.31 7.97 10.22
N TRP A 123 -1.07 6.89 10.39
CA TRP A 123 -0.85 5.94 11.48
C TRP A 123 0.53 5.28 11.39
N ALA A 124 0.92 4.79 10.20
CA ALA A 124 2.22 4.16 9.98
C ALA A 124 3.38 5.11 10.32
N ARG A 125 3.30 6.38 9.88
CA ARG A 125 4.29 7.42 10.22
C ARG A 125 4.46 7.58 11.72
N ARG A 126 3.36 7.66 12.47
CA ARG A 126 3.38 7.92 13.92
C ARG A 126 3.81 6.71 14.76
N ASN A 127 3.57 5.49 14.28
CA ASN A 127 3.76 4.28 15.08
C ASN A 127 4.92 3.39 14.62
N LEU A 128 5.25 3.41 13.34
CA LEU A 128 6.25 2.50 12.75
C LEU A 128 7.53 3.22 12.31
N PHE A 129 7.45 4.52 12.02
CA PHE A 129 8.58 5.34 11.58
C PHE A 129 9.08 6.29 12.67
N VAL A 130 8.75 5.99 13.93
CA VAL A 130 9.25 6.69 15.11
C VAL A 130 9.77 5.64 16.11
N PRO A 131 11.08 5.63 16.44
CA PRO A 131 12.13 6.47 15.84
C PRO A 131 12.35 6.15 14.35
N THR A 132 12.95 7.08 13.61
CA THR A 132 13.21 6.92 12.17
C THR A 132 14.00 5.62 11.91
N PRO A 133 13.46 4.69 11.11
CA PRO A 133 14.05 3.38 10.91
C PRO A 133 15.35 3.49 10.08
N ARG A 134 16.35 2.70 10.46
CA ARG A 134 17.70 2.71 9.87
C ARG A 134 17.97 1.42 9.10
N THR A 135 18.66 1.52 7.97
CA THR A 135 19.07 0.38 7.15
C THR A 135 20.33 0.62 6.33
N PRO A 136 21.05 -0.44 5.97
CA PRO A 136 21.90 -0.37 4.78
C PRO A 136 21.07 -0.13 3.51
N ARG A 137 21.66 0.44 2.47
CA ARG A 137 20.98 0.69 1.17
C ARG A 137 20.36 -0.54 0.52
N MET A 138 20.91 -1.73 0.76
CA MET A 138 20.28 -2.99 0.33
C MET A 138 18.97 -3.29 1.06
N GLY A 139 18.86 -2.96 2.34
CA GLY A 139 17.65 -3.25 3.11
C GLY A 139 16.43 -2.41 2.70
N LEU A 140 16.63 -1.17 2.24
CA LEU A 140 15.52 -0.38 1.67
C LEU A 140 14.97 -1.02 0.37
N ARG A 141 15.84 -1.64 -0.43
CA ARG A 141 15.42 -2.38 -1.64
C ARG A 141 14.68 -3.67 -1.32
N ALA A 142 15.01 -4.30 -0.20
CA ALA A 142 14.35 -5.52 0.29
C ALA A 142 13.02 -5.22 1.02
N GLY A 143 12.65 -3.96 1.19
CA GLY A 143 11.43 -3.53 1.88
C GLY A 143 11.56 -3.66 3.40
N LEU A 144 12.25 -2.69 3.97
CA LEU A 144 12.95 -2.77 5.25
C LEU A 144 12.08 -2.96 6.51
N ILE A 145 10.82 -2.53 6.51
CA ILE A 145 10.06 -2.40 7.77
C ILE A 145 8.74 -3.11 7.62
N GLU A 146 8.73 -4.40 7.99
CA GLU A 146 7.49 -5.14 8.20
C GLU A 146 7.09 -4.95 9.65
N ARG A 147 6.13 -4.05 9.89
CA ARG A 147 5.42 -4.04 11.15
C ARG A 147 3.95 -4.11 10.85
N ALA A 148 3.33 -5.08 11.47
CA ALA A 148 1.93 -5.34 11.30
C ALA A 148 1.27 -5.49 12.65
N LEU A 149 0.13 -4.86 12.78
CA LEU A 149 -0.75 -5.02 13.92
C LEU A 149 -2.00 -5.71 13.40
N CYS A 150 -2.28 -6.86 14.00
CA CYS A 150 -3.60 -7.47 14.00
C CYS A 150 -3.98 -7.50 15.47
N HIS A 151 -4.97 -6.71 15.89
CA HIS A 151 -5.62 -6.98 17.16
C HIS A 151 -6.37 -8.30 16.96
N ARG A 152 -5.85 -9.37 17.56
CA ARG A 152 -6.57 -10.65 17.67
C ARG A 152 -7.81 -10.48 18.53
#